data_AF-A1WS88-F1
#
_entry.id   AF-A1WS88-F1
#
_cell.length_a   1.000
_cell.length_b   1.000
_cell.length_c   1.000
_cell.angle_alpha   90.00
_cell.angle_beta   90.00
_cell.angle_gamma   90.00
#
_symmetry.space_group_name_H-M   'P 1'
#
loop_
_entity.id
_entity.type
_entity.pdbx_description
1 polymer ?
#
loop_
_entity_poly.entity_id
_entity_poly.type
_entity_poly.pdbx_seq_one_letter_code
_entity_poly.pdbx_strand_id
1 'polypeptide(L)'
;MPENTASLLSRPCGSRPRLTAPQALQAVQAAQAGRSPAATAFGAGQAAPGLHPLRVALRLALRMTIERVALGRQRHGLRPGGMAAPCAGTPVGDLPAFPGALRAGVVVAPLAPSVGHLRALPDDPGARPVLRARNSLLHDEKPAMSPRRLRPRRALLACLALAGGALLASTAPAADAWPAKPIQLVIPYPPGGSADLLGRPLAAQLQQQLGQPVVLEYKPGAGGTLASHYVARAKPDGYTLLMVLAAHAINDSLYPKLPYDTRKDFVPVSLLANLPMVVAASSKLRARNIQELIQAAKAAPGQLSFGSAGNGNTGHLAAEYFSSLCAIEMTHVPYKGSAGVVNAMLAGDIDLTFDSISTSMPHIRSGRMHALAVTSAERSALAPEVKTVQEQGIAGFDVTGWYALIAPAGTPADITQRLSRAIASALRQPPLQAQLAAGGYEPVGSTPEALQAHLEREITRWAAVVKATGARVD
;
A
#
# COMPACT_ATOMS: atom_id res chain seq x y z
N MET A 1 10.75 -41.34 -73.37
CA MET A 1 10.94 -42.61 -72.64
C MET A 1 12.43 -42.84 -72.45
N PRO A 2 12.90 -43.46 -71.35
CA PRO A 2 12.18 -43.75 -70.10
C PRO A 2 11.99 -42.52 -69.19
N GLU A 3 12.72 -42.43 -68.07
CA GLU A 3 12.18 -42.22 -66.71
C GLU A 3 13.31 -41.89 -65.70
N ASN A 4 13.16 -41.62 -64.39
CA ASN A 4 12.11 -41.16 -63.45
C ASN A 4 12.65 -41.42 -62.00
N THR A 5 12.06 -40.78 -60.98
CA THR A 5 12.54 -40.74 -59.58
C THR A 5 11.68 -41.53 -58.58
N ALA A 6 12.30 -41.89 -57.44
CA ALA A 6 11.76 -41.83 -56.05
C ALA A 6 11.43 -43.12 -55.25
N SER A 7 11.85 -43.05 -53.96
CA SER A 7 11.19 -43.55 -52.73
C SER A 7 11.23 -45.05 -52.31
N LEU A 8 11.57 -45.27 -51.02
CA LEU A 8 11.10 -46.28 -50.03
C LEU A 8 12.07 -46.23 -48.80
N LEU A 9 11.69 -45.70 -47.62
CA LEU A 9 11.14 -46.40 -46.42
C LEU A 9 11.98 -47.64 -45.98
N SER A 10 12.51 -47.80 -44.75
CA SER A 10 11.88 -47.61 -43.43
C SER A 10 12.82 -47.84 -42.19
N ARG A 11 12.54 -47.15 -41.05
CA ARG A 11 12.71 -47.40 -39.56
C ARG A 11 13.56 -48.57 -38.96
N PRO A 12 13.84 -48.64 -37.62
CA PRO A 12 14.11 -47.62 -36.55
C PRO A 12 15.21 -48.03 -35.49
N CYS A 13 15.48 -47.18 -34.46
CA CYS A 13 15.61 -47.49 -32.99
C CYS A 13 16.61 -46.57 -32.23
N GLY A 14 16.40 -46.32 -30.91
CA GLY A 14 17.35 -45.62 -30.03
C GLY A 14 16.75 -44.79 -28.87
N SER A 15 16.12 -45.43 -27.87
CA SER A 15 15.43 -44.76 -26.75
C SER A 15 16.29 -44.56 -25.49
N ARG A 16 16.02 -43.48 -24.73
CA ARG A 16 16.45 -43.29 -23.32
C ARG A 16 15.29 -43.59 -22.36
N PRO A 17 15.55 -44.12 -21.15
CA PRO A 17 14.48 -44.63 -20.27
C PRO A 17 13.68 -43.53 -19.58
N ARG A 18 12.38 -43.79 -19.36
CA ARG A 18 11.53 -43.05 -18.40
C ARG A 18 11.45 -43.85 -17.10
N LEU A 19 11.62 -43.19 -15.96
CA LEU A 19 11.33 -43.78 -14.65
C LEU A 19 9.82 -44.00 -14.50
N THR A 20 9.42 -45.11 -13.88
CA THR A 20 8.00 -45.39 -13.59
C THR A 20 7.58 -44.76 -12.26
N ALA A 21 6.28 -44.51 -12.08
CA ALA A 21 5.74 -43.85 -10.88
C ALA A 21 6.18 -44.46 -9.52
N PRO A 22 6.34 -45.80 -9.37
CA PRO A 22 6.86 -46.38 -8.13
C PRO A 22 8.30 -45.96 -7.81
N GLN A 23 9.15 -45.76 -8.83
CA GLN A 23 10.55 -45.38 -8.66
C GLN A 23 10.70 -43.91 -8.26
N ALA A 24 9.82 -43.04 -8.78
CA ALA A 24 9.74 -41.65 -8.33
C ALA A 24 9.31 -41.56 -6.86
N LEU A 25 8.38 -42.42 -6.42
CA LEU A 25 7.90 -42.44 -5.03
C LEU A 25 8.99 -42.89 -4.04
N GLN A 26 9.81 -43.88 -4.39
CA GLN A 26 10.98 -44.27 -3.59
C GLN A 26 12.04 -43.17 -3.50
N ALA A 27 12.28 -42.42 -4.58
CA ALA A 27 13.22 -41.29 -4.57
C ALA A 27 12.76 -40.16 -3.63
N VAL A 28 11.45 -39.87 -3.57
CA VAL A 28 10.87 -38.90 -2.65
C VAL A 28 10.97 -39.37 -1.19
N GLN A 29 10.73 -40.66 -0.92
CA GLN A 29 10.86 -41.22 0.43
C GLN A 29 12.31 -41.24 0.93
N ALA A 30 13.29 -41.50 0.04
CA ALA A 30 14.71 -41.42 0.38
C ALA A 30 15.16 -39.99 0.74
N ALA A 31 14.57 -38.96 0.11
CA ALA A 31 14.87 -37.56 0.40
C ALA A 31 14.29 -37.05 1.74
N GLN A 32 13.25 -37.71 2.27
CA GLN A 32 12.61 -37.34 3.55
C GLN A 32 13.29 -37.97 4.77
N ALA A 33 14.09 -39.02 4.60
CA ALA A 33 14.87 -39.65 5.67
C ALA A 33 16.31 -39.13 5.66
N GLY A 34 16.55 -37.97 6.29
CA GLY A 34 17.82 -37.24 6.24
C GLY A 34 19.06 -38.02 6.71
N ARG A 35 19.71 -38.74 5.79
CA ARG A 35 21.04 -39.34 5.94
C ARG A 35 21.88 -39.09 4.69
N SER A 36 23.00 -38.40 4.84
CA SER A 36 24.03 -38.34 3.80
C SER A 36 24.76 -39.68 3.68
N PRO A 37 25.18 -40.07 2.46
CA PRO A 37 26.35 -40.91 2.28
C PRO A 37 27.53 -40.08 1.72
N ALA A 38 28.73 -40.37 2.24
CA ALA A 38 29.98 -39.74 1.84
C ALA A 38 30.54 -40.33 0.53
N ALA A 39 31.66 -39.76 0.08
CA ALA A 39 32.34 -40.12 -1.15
C ALA A 39 32.87 -41.57 -1.21
N THR A 40 32.88 -42.13 -2.42
CA THR A 40 33.84 -43.16 -2.85
C THR A 40 34.26 -42.88 -4.30
N ALA A 41 35.54 -43.04 -4.59
CA ALA A 41 36.16 -42.65 -5.85
C ALA A 41 36.03 -43.70 -6.95
N PHE A 42 36.11 -43.28 -8.22
CA PHE A 42 36.71 -44.10 -9.29
C PHE A 42 37.13 -43.26 -10.51
N GLY A 43 38.28 -43.61 -11.11
CA GLY A 43 38.57 -43.36 -12.54
C GLY A 43 39.19 -42.00 -12.91
N ALA A 44 40.53 -41.93 -12.94
CA ALA A 44 41.25 -40.88 -13.65
C ALA A 44 41.32 -41.16 -15.16
N GLY A 45 41.30 -40.10 -15.98
CA GLY A 45 41.55 -40.14 -17.43
C GLY A 45 41.99 -38.75 -17.93
N GLN A 46 43.10 -38.67 -18.66
CA GLN A 46 43.83 -37.42 -18.95
C GLN A 46 43.59 -36.85 -20.38
N ALA A 47 43.99 -35.58 -20.55
CA ALA A 47 44.25 -34.85 -21.80
C ALA A 47 43.00 -34.43 -22.64
N ALA A 48 42.95 -33.29 -23.37
CA ALA A 48 43.92 -32.19 -23.62
C ALA A 48 43.16 -30.85 -23.86
N PRO A 49 43.82 -29.67 -24.01
CA PRO A 49 43.17 -28.35 -23.95
C PRO A 49 42.68 -27.80 -25.31
N GLY A 50 41.71 -26.87 -25.28
CA GLY A 50 41.21 -26.15 -26.46
C GLY A 50 40.68 -24.74 -26.14
N LEU A 51 41.07 -23.75 -26.96
CA LEU A 51 40.79 -22.32 -26.72
C LEU A 51 39.33 -21.93 -27.04
N HIS A 52 38.73 -21.03 -26.24
CA HIS A 52 38.01 -19.84 -26.75
C HIS A 52 37.49 -18.88 -25.64
N PRO A 53 38.21 -17.76 -25.39
CA PRO A 53 37.59 -16.54 -24.87
C PRO A 53 37.89 -15.31 -25.75
N LEU A 54 37.69 -15.43 -27.07
CA LEU A 54 37.90 -14.33 -28.04
C LEU A 54 36.65 -13.89 -28.83
N ARG A 55 35.53 -14.62 -28.71
CA ARG A 55 34.27 -14.28 -29.40
C ARG A 55 33.29 -13.44 -28.58
N VAL A 56 33.54 -13.24 -27.28
CA VAL A 56 32.74 -12.35 -26.41
C VAL A 56 33.33 -10.94 -26.37
N ALA A 57 34.65 -10.81 -26.26
CA ALA A 57 35.35 -9.51 -26.21
C ALA A 57 35.12 -8.66 -27.48
N LEU A 58 35.09 -9.30 -28.67
CA LEU A 58 34.94 -8.58 -29.94
C LEU A 58 33.53 -8.00 -30.17
N ARG A 59 32.51 -8.46 -29.44
CA ARG A 59 31.14 -7.89 -29.51
C ARG A 59 30.93 -6.68 -28.59
N LEU A 60 31.76 -6.46 -27.57
CA LEU A 60 31.72 -5.22 -26.78
C LEU A 60 32.45 -4.06 -27.49
N ALA A 61 33.55 -4.34 -28.18
CA ALA A 61 34.37 -3.29 -28.82
C ALA A 61 33.64 -2.54 -29.96
N LEU A 62 32.70 -3.19 -30.66
CA LEU A 62 32.00 -2.57 -31.80
C LEU A 62 30.84 -1.63 -31.39
N ARG A 63 30.41 -1.66 -30.11
CA ARG A 63 29.29 -0.82 -29.63
C ARG A 63 29.72 0.58 -29.17
N MET A 64 31.01 0.81 -28.92
CA MET A 64 31.53 2.12 -28.46
C MET A 64 31.98 3.08 -29.59
N THR A 65 32.04 2.63 -30.85
CA THR A 65 32.49 3.47 -31.97
C THR A 65 31.37 4.26 -32.64
N ILE A 66 30.10 3.92 -32.37
CA ILE A 66 28.93 4.53 -33.05
C ILE A 66 28.41 5.79 -32.34
N GLU A 67 28.57 5.92 -31.01
CA GLU A 67 28.08 7.10 -30.26
C GLU A 67 28.96 8.36 -30.38
N ARG A 68 30.14 8.29 -31.02
CA ARG A 68 31.03 9.46 -31.21
C ARG A 68 30.82 10.26 -32.50
N VAL A 69 29.85 9.91 -33.34
CA VAL A 69 29.56 10.61 -34.60
C VAL A 69 28.27 11.47 -34.54
N ALA A 70 27.43 11.29 -33.52
CA ALA A 70 26.14 11.99 -33.38
C ALA A 70 26.18 13.32 -32.58
N LEU A 71 27.31 13.66 -31.95
CA LEU A 71 27.49 14.92 -31.21
C LEU A 71 28.29 15.94 -32.05
N GLY A 72 27.67 16.40 -33.14
CA GLY A 72 28.38 17.08 -34.22
C GLY A 72 27.64 18.19 -34.96
N ARG A 73 26.61 18.83 -34.38
CA ARG A 73 26.06 20.15 -34.80
C ARG A 73 24.88 20.58 -33.92
N GLN A 74 25.06 21.66 -33.15
CA GLN A 74 24.19 22.85 -33.12
C GLN A 74 24.76 23.84 -32.09
N ARG A 75 25.14 25.03 -32.55
CA ARG A 75 25.45 26.23 -31.74
C ARG A 75 24.83 27.43 -32.47
N HIS A 76 24.50 28.45 -31.68
CA HIS A 76 23.81 29.70 -32.03
C HIS A 76 22.29 29.57 -32.25
N GLY A 77 21.46 30.43 -31.66
CA GLY A 77 21.81 31.55 -30.77
C GLY A 77 20.64 32.14 -29.97
N LEU A 78 20.98 32.84 -28.89
CA LEU A 78 20.07 33.62 -28.05
C LEU A 78 20.03 35.08 -28.52
N ARG A 79 18.84 35.69 -28.56
CA ARG A 79 18.58 37.07 -28.06
C ARG A 79 17.05 37.32 -27.91
N PRO A 80 16.61 38.33 -27.11
CA PRO A 80 15.26 38.35 -26.52
C PRO A 80 14.38 39.55 -26.92
N GLY A 81 13.10 39.48 -26.53
CA GLY A 81 12.26 40.64 -26.21
C GLY A 81 11.09 40.95 -27.16
N GLY A 82 9.91 41.26 -26.59
CA GLY A 82 8.74 41.76 -27.33
C GLY A 82 7.41 41.61 -26.56
N MET A 83 6.84 42.73 -26.10
CA MET A 83 5.50 42.79 -25.47
C MET A 83 4.40 42.92 -26.54
N ALA A 84 3.20 42.38 -26.28
CA ALA A 84 1.88 43.07 -26.38
C ALA A 84 0.69 42.09 -26.54
N ALA A 85 -0.47 42.50 -26.04
CA ALA A 85 -1.82 41.99 -26.32
C ALA A 85 -2.73 43.23 -26.59
N PRO A 86 -4.08 43.17 -26.69
CA PRO A 86 -5.05 42.10 -27.02
C PRO A 86 -6.06 42.51 -28.15
N CYS A 87 -7.08 41.68 -28.46
CA CYS A 87 -8.47 41.97 -28.96
C CYS A 87 -9.10 40.67 -29.56
N ALA A 88 -10.27 40.15 -29.15
CA ALA A 88 -11.68 40.52 -29.50
C ALA A 88 -12.05 40.34 -31.01
N GLY A 89 -13.16 39.70 -31.45
CA GLY A 89 -14.19 38.83 -30.81
C GLY A 89 -15.46 38.57 -31.70
N THR A 90 -16.13 37.39 -31.57
CA THR A 90 -17.51 37.01 -32.05
C THR A 90 -17.82 37.02 -33.58
N PRO A 91 -18.98 36.47 -34.10
CA PRO A 91 -20.12 35.71 -33.52
C PRO A 91 -20.40 34.31 -34.18
N VAL A 92 -21.05 33.33 -33.51
CA VAL A 92 -22.49 32.89 -33.54
C VAL A 92 -23.09 32.48 -34.92
N GLY A 93 -23.71 31.28 -34.98
CA GLY A 93 -24.58 30.77 -36.05
C GLY A 93 -25.42 29.56 -35.59
N ASP A 94 -26.65 29.41 -36.12
CA ASP A 94 -27.78 28.73 -35.46
C ASP A 94 -28.10 27.25 -35.80
N LEU A 95 -29.04 26.71 -35.01
CA LEU A 95 -29.71 25.39 -35.08
C LEU A 95 -30.64 25.21 -36.30
N PRO A 96 -31.16 23.98 -36.51
CA PRO A 96 -32.62 23.80 -36.36
C PRO A 96 -33.05 22.60 -35.46
N ALA A 97 -34.36 22.45 -35.21
CA ALA A 97 -34.93 21.68 -34.09
C ALA A 97 -36.09 20.72 -34.47
N PHE A 98 -36.74 20.14 -33.43
CA PHE A 98 -38.00 19.34 -33.37
C PHE A 98 -37.89 17.78 -33.34
N PRO A 99 -38.90 17.05 -32.78
CA PRO A 99 -39.78 17.34 -31.62
C PRO A 99 -40.02 16.14 -30.64
N GLY A 100 -40.69 16.40 -29.50
CA GLY A 100 -41.43 15.39 -28.69
C GLY A 100 -40.73 14.92 -27.40
N ALA A 101 -40.93 15.49 -26.20
CA ALA A 101 -42.14 15.66 -25.38
C ALA A 101 -42.55 14.42 -24.54
N LEU A 102 -42.30 14.47 -23.23
CA LEU A 102 -43.22 14.00 -22.17
C LEU A 102 -42.85 14.65 -20.81
N ARG A 103 -43.86 14.96 -19.98
CA ARG A 103 -43.72 15.71 -18.72
C ARG A 103 -43.86 14.79 -17.51
N ALA A 104 -43.09 15.07 -16.45
CA ALA A 104 -43.50 14.86 -15.06
C ALA A 104 -42.91 16.00 -14.22
N GLY A 105 -43.72 16.67 -13.40
CA GLY A 105 -43.35 17.90 -12.71
C GLY A 105 -42.98 17.71 -11.24
N VAL A 106 -42.12 18.58 -10.73
CA VAL A 106 -41.95 18.85 -9.30
C VAL A 106 -42.08 20.36 -9.11
N VAL A 107 -42.95 20.77 -8.18
CA VAL A 107 -43.23 22.18 -7.87
C VAL A 107 -42.15 22.72 -6.93
N VAL A 108 -41.57 23.87 -7.28
CA VAL A 108 -40.69 24.65 -6.40
C VAL A 108 -41.36 25.97 -6.09
N ALA A 109 -41.53 26.30 -4.81
CA ALA A 109 -42.10 27.55 -4.34
C ALA A 109 -41.03 28.42 -3.65
N PRO A 110 -40.85 29.69 -4.05
CA PRO A 110 -40.01 30.66 -3.34
C PRO A 110 -40.86 31.70 -2.58
N LEU A 111 -40.40 32.18 -1.41
CA LEU A 111 -40.75 33.50 -0.87
C LEU A 111 -39.85 33.93 0.31
N ALA A 112 -38.99 34.92 0.02
CA ALA A 112 -38.54 36.10 0.79
C ALA A 112 -38.32 36.10 2.35
N PRO A 113 -37.43 36.99 2.87
CA PRO A 113 -36.93 36.96 4.25
C PRO A 113 -37.59 37.95 5.23
N SER A 114 -37.24 37.84 6.51
CA SER A 114 -37.54 38.82 7.58
C SER A 114 -36.25 39.27 8.29
N VAL A 115 -36.24 40.51 8.81
CA VAL A 115 -35.05 41.24 9.30
C VAL A 115 -35.30 41.86 10.68
N GLY A 116 -34.25 41.87 11.53
CA GLY A 116 -34.15 42.71 12.74
C GLY A 116 -34.39 41.97 14.07
N HIS A 117 -33.75 42.36 15.19
CA HIS A 117 -32.67 43.32 15.40
C HIS A 117 -31.97 43.03 16.75
N LEU A 118 -30.71 43.45 16.94
CA LEU A 118 -29.94 43.28 18.17
C LEU A 118 -30.19 44.41 19.19
N ARG A 119 -30.44 44.10 20.48
CA ARG A 119 -29.78 44.81 21.62
C ARG A 119 -30.02 44.23 23.04
N ALA A 120 -28.89 44.02 23.73
CA ALA A 120 -28.53 44.35 25.13
C ALA A 120 -29.45 44.08 26.36
N LEU A 121 -28.78 43.52 27.39
CA LEU A 121 -29.07 43.49 28.85
C LEU A 121 -29.11 44.90 29.49
N PRO A 122 -29.72 45.08 30.70
CA PRO A 122 -28.98 44.93 31.98
C PRO A 122 -29.77 44.29 33.16
N ASP A 123 -29.05 44.06 34.27
CA ASP A 123 -29.48 43.46 35.55
C ASP A 123 -30.37 44.34 36.45
N ASP A 124 -31.09 43.72 37.41
CA ASP A 124 -31.27 44.25 38.79
C ASP A 124 -31.73 43.12 39.78
N PRO A 125 -31.40 43.16 41.10
CA PRO A 125 -31.62 42.04 42.03
C PRO A 125 -32.79 42.22 43.02
N GLY A 126 -33.47 41.12 43.37
CA GLY A 126 -34.53 41.08 44.39
C GLY A 126 -34.01 40.85 45.82
N ALA A 127 -34.59 41.53 46.83
CA ALA A 127 -34.08 41.54 48.20
C ALA A 127 -35.14 41.25 49.30
N ARG A 128 -34.73 40.49 50.33
CA ARG A 128 -35.24 40.46 51.74
C ARG A 128 -36.67 39.88 51.97
N PRO A 129 -37.12 39.65 53.24
CA PRO A 129 -36.45 39.75 54.57
C PRO A 129 -36.39 38.40 55.34
N VAL A 130 -35.39 38.13 56.19
CA VAL A 130 -35.27 38.47 57.64
C VAL A 130 -36.49 38.10 58.50
N LEU A 131 -36.33 37.11 59.38
CA LEU A 131 -37.23 36.83 60.51
C LEU A 131 -36.43 36.66 61.82
N ARG A 132 -37.07 36.97 62.94
CA ARG A 132 -36.47 37.48 64.18
C ARG A 132 -36.69 36.50 65.34
N ALA A 133 -35.63 35.99 65.96
CA ALA A 133 -35.71 35.18 67.19
C ALA A 133 -35.31 36.02 68.42
N ARG A 134 -36.00 35.82 69.56
CA ARG A 134 -35.85 36.62 70.80
C ARG A 134 -34.96 35.94 71.84
N ASN A 135 -34.45 36.76 72.76
CA ASN A 135 -33.57 36.46 73.88
C ASN A 135 -34.15 35.55 74.99
N SER A 136 -33.21 35.11 75.85
CA SER A 136 -33.35 34.69 77.26
C SER A 136 -33.88 33.28 77.50
N LEU A 137 -33.27 32.46 78.36
CA LEU A 137 -32.97 32.76 79.77
C LEU A 137 -31.62 32.20 80.29
N LEU A 138 -31.14 32.80 81.38
CA LEU A 138 -30.00 32.39 82.20
C LEU A 138 -30.35 31.16 83.05
N HIS A 139 -29.35 30.34 83.40
CA HIS A 139 -29.19 29.83 84.77
C HIS A 139 -27.69 29.73 85.12
N ASP A 140 -27.40 30.03 86.38
CA ASP A 140 -26.09 30.08 87.03
C ASP A 140 -25.83 28.75 87.77
N GLU A 141 -24.58 28.28 87.85
CA GLU A 141 -24.11 27.28 88.83
C GLU A 141 -22.57 27.28 88.89
N LYS A 142 -22.02 27.04 90.09
CA LYS A 142 -20.64 27.44 90.47
C LYS A 142 -19.53 26.37 90.25
N PRO A 143 -18.23 26.74 90.35
CA PRO A 143 -17.12 25.93 89.83
C PRO A 143 -16.50 24.97 90.86
N ALA A 144 -15.86 23.91 90.35
CA ALA A 144 -14.92 23.06 91.09
C ALA A 144 -13.58 22.91 90.34
N MET A 145 -12.46 22.96 91.07
CA MET A 145 -11.10 22.92 90.53
C MET A 145 -10.43 21.55 90.70
N SER A 146 -9.48 21.25 89.80
CA SER A 146 -8.40 20.23 89.94
C SER A 146 -8.80 18.75 89.69
N PRO A 147 -7.88 17.86 89.24
CA PRO A 147 -6.49 18.08 88.81
C PRO A 147 -6.24 17.84 87.31
N ARG A 148 -5.14 18.41 86.81
CA ARG A 148 -4.62 18.14 85.45
C ARG A 148 -4.17 16.66 85.33
N ARG A 149 -4.96 15.81 84.67
CA ARG A 149 -4.43 14.54 84.15
C ARG A 149 -3.54 14.82 82.95
N LEU A 150 -2.25 14.48 83.07
CA LEU A 150 -1.28 14.57 81.98
C LEU A 150 -1.74 13.64 80.84
N ARG A 151 -2.04 14.23 79.68
CA ARG A 151 -2.47 13.51 78.48
C ARG A 151 -1.38 12.53 78.03
N PRO A 152 -1.71 11.29 77.60
CA PRO A 152 -0.81 10.45 76.82
C PRO A 152 -0.72 10.99 75.38
N ARG A 153 -0.23 12.22 75.20
CA ARG A 153 -0.07 12.90 73.89
C ARG A 153 0.77 12.08 72.89
N ARG A 154 1.63 11.18 73.39
CA ARG A 154 2.44 10.26 72.58
C ARG A 154 1.63 9.15 71.90
N ALA A 155 0.55 8.65 72.53
CA ALA A 155 -0.27 7.58 71.95
C ALA A 155 -1.13 8.08 70.78
N LEU A 156 -1.73 9.27 70.92
CA LEU A 156 -2.56 9.86 69.85
C LEU A 156 -1.74 10.23 68.60
N LEU A 157 -0.49 10.68 68.79
CA LEU A 157 0.44 10.96 67.70
C LEU A 157 0.92 9.67 66.98
N ALA A 158 1.08 8.56 67.71
CA ALA A 158 1.44 7.27 67.11
C ALA A 158 0.34 6.71 66.19
N CYS A 159 -0.93 6.80 66.60
CA CYS A 159 -2.06 6.36 65.77
C CYS A 159 -2.24 7.24 64.51
N LEU A 160 -2.01 8.56 64.61
CA LEU A 160 -2.04 9.47 63.46
C LEU A 160 -0.88 9.20 62.47
N ALA A 161 0.30 8.81 62.95
CA ALA A 161 1.41 8.41 62.08
C ALA A 161 1.11 7.11 61.32
N LEU A 162 0.49 6.11 61.98
CA LEU A 162 0.09 4.86 61.32
C LEU A 162 -1.05 5.06 60.31
N ALA A 163 -2.02 5.94 60.59
CA ALA A 163 -3.09 6.28 59.67
C ALA A 163 -2.61 7.08 58.43
N GLY A 164 -1.59 7.94 58.60
CA GLY A 164 -1.02 8.71 57.49
C GLY A 164 -0.25 7.86 56.47
N GLY A 165 0.41 6.78 56.90
CA GLY A 165 1.19 5.91 56.02
C GLY A 165 0.36 5.12 54.99
N ALA A 166 -0.90 4.80 55.32
CA ALA A 166 -1.77 4.00 54.45
C ALA A 166 -2.33 4.77 53.24
N LEU A 167 -2.33 6.11 53.27
CA LEU A 167 -2.86 6.97 52.20
C LEU A 167 -1.86 7.26 51.08
N LEU A 168 -0.58 6.91 51.26
CA LEU A 168 0.49 7.14 50.26
C LEU A 168 0.82 5.91 49.40
N ALA A 169 0.19 4.76 49.66
CA ALA A 169 0.50 3.49 48.97
C ALA A 169 -0.29 3.25 47.66
N SER A 170 -1.22 4.15 47.31
CA SER A 170 -2.28 3.87 46.30
C SER A 170 -2.34 4.86 45.14
N THR A 171 -1.24 5.52 44.79
CA THR A 171 -1.08 6.19 43.49
C THR A 171 0.05 5.55 42.70
N ALA A 172 -0.12 4.26 42.36
CA ALA A 172 0.44 3.79 41.11
C ALA A 172 -0.08 4.75 40.02
N PRO A 173 0.78 5.39 39.21
CA PRO A 173 0.29 6.19 38.10
C PRO A 173 -0.60 5.28 37.26
N ALA A 174 -1.86 5.68 37.09
CA ALA A 174 -2.73 4.98 36.15
C ALA A 174 -2.01 5.02 34.82
N ALA A 175 -1.54 3.86 34.34
CA ALA A 175 -0.79 3.79 33.10
C ALA A 175 -1.68 4.39 32.02
N ASP A 176 -1.29 5.56 31.49
CA ASP A 176 -2.15 6.40 30.65
C ASP A 176 -2.77 5.51 29.57
N ALA A 177 -4.10 5.35 29.63
CA ALA A 177 -4.79 4.25 28.98
C ALA A 177 -4.74 4.44 27.46
N TRP A 178 -3.66 3.97 26.85
CA TRP A 178 -3.42 4.12 25.42
C TRP A 178 -4.52 3.37 24.65
N PRO A 179 -5.16 3.98 23.63
CA PRO A 179 -5.00 5.35 23.18
C PRO A 179 -5.91 6.33 23.97
N ALA A 180 -5.34 7.47 24.38
CA ALA A 180 -6.04 8.54 25.11
C ALA A 180 -6.31 9.81 24.24
N LYS A 181 -5.82 9.81 23.00
CA LYS A 181 -5.99 10.86 21.98
C LYS A 181 -6.16 10.21 20.59
N PRO A 182 -6.60 10.95 19.55
CA PRO A 182 -6.70 10.41 18.19
C PRO A 182 -5.39 9.80 17.67
N ILE A 183 -5.50 8.74 16.87
CA ILE A 183 -4.40 8.11 16.15
C ILE A 183 -4.38 8.64 14.71
N GLN A 184 -3.22 9.05 14.24
CA GLN A 184 -2.95 9.50 12.87
C GLN A 184 -2.50 8.30 12.03
N LEU A 185 -3.26 7.97 10.98
CA LEU A 185 -2.90 6.96 9.98
C LEU A 185 -2.45 7.66 8.70
N VAL A 186 -1.14 7.67 8.46
CA VAL A 186 -0.53 8.25 7.27
C VAL A 186 -0.66 7.28 6.10
N ILE A 187 -1.15 7.77 4.96
CA ILE A 187 -1.28 7.02 3.70
C ILE A 187 -0.34 7.65 2.63
N PRO A 188 0.55 6.88 1.99
CA PRO A 188 1.57 7.38 1.05
C PRO A 188 1.07 7.73 -0.36
N TYR A 189 -0.25 7.82 -0.56
CA TYR A 189 -0.90 8.03 -1.85
C TYR A 189 -2.10 8.98 -1.72
N PRO A 190 -2.63 9.56 -2.82
CA PRO A 190 -3.82 10.39 -2.79
C PRO A 190 -5.09 9.60 -2.37
N PRO A 191 -6.12 10.27 -1.84
CA PRO A 191 -7.43 9.66 -1.59
C PRO A 191 -8.08 9.14 -2.89
N GLY A 192 -9.00 8.19 -2.75
CA GLY A 192 -9.65 7.50 -3.88
C GLY A 192 -8.80 6.42 -4.57
N GLY A 193 -7.54 6.25 -4.18
CA GLY A 193 -6.73 5.10 -4.58
C GLY A 193 -7.01 3.84 -3.73
N SER A 194 -6.44 2.71 -4.12
CA SER A 194 -6.61 1.42 -3.43
C SER A 194 -6.28 1.48 -1.92
N ALA A 195 -5.17 2.12 -1.54
CA ALA A 195 -4.79 2.31 -0.14
C ALA A 195 -5.87 3.05 0.69
N ASP A 196 -6.61 4.00 0.11
CA ASP A 196 -7.72 4.70 0.77
C ASP A 196 -8.98 3.82 0.86
N LEU A 197 -9.28 3.06 -0.19
CA LEU A 197 -10.40 2.10 -0.22
C LEU A 197 -10.28 1.01 0.86
N LEU A 198 -9.06 0.64 1.27
CA LEU A 198 -8.79 -0.19 2.45
C LEU A 198 -8.74 0.62 3.75
N GLY A 199 -7.96 1.70 3.76
CA GLY A 199 -7.62 2.44 4.97
C GLY A 199 -8.81 3.15 5.62
N ARG A 200 -9.74 3.68 4.83
CA ARG A 200 -10.91 4.42 5.33
C ARG A 200 -11.93 3.57 6.07
N PRO A 201 -12.43 2.43 5.54
CA PRO A 201 -13.35 1.59 6.29
C PRO A 201 -12.64 0.89 7.47
N LEU A 202 -11.33 0.58 7.35
CA LEU A 202 -10.54 0.09 8.48
C LEU A 202 -10.42 1.12 9.60
N ALA A 203 -10.13 2.39 9.30
CA ALA A 203 -10.03 3.46 10.30
C ALA A 203 -11.35 3.68 11.05
N ALA A 204 -12.48 3.64 10.35
CA ALA A 204 -13.81 3.72 10.98
C ALA A 204 -14.09 2.54 11.94
N GLN A 205 -13.67 1.33 11.57
CA GLN A 205 -13.79 0.15 12.45
C GLN A 205 -12.82 0.20 13.64
N LEU A 206 -11.58 0.64 13.42
CA LEU A 206 -10.60 0.82 14.49
C LEU A 206 -11.05 1.87 15.52
N GLN A 207 -11.70 2.95 15.08
CA GLN A 207 -12.28 3.94 15.99
C GLN A 207 -13.32 3.31 16.94
N GLN A 208 -14.16 2.41 16.44
CA GLN A 208 -15.15 1.70 17.26
C GLN A 208 -14.49 0.77 18.30
N GLN A 209 -13.36 0.14 17.95
CA GLN A 209 -12.68 -0.83 18.82
C GLN A 209 -11.68 -0.20 19.80
N LEU A 210 -11.07 0.93 19.44
CA LEU A 210 -10.06 1.62 20.25
C LEU A 210 -10.64 2.76 21.10
N GLY A 211 -11.87 3.21 20.81
CA GLY A 211 -12.52 4.31 21.51
C GLY A 211 -11.95 5.70 21.20
N GLN A 212 -11.00 5.79 20.26
CA GLN A 212 -10.36 7.03 19.81
C GLN A 212 -10.46 7.17 18.28
N PRO A 213 -10.63 8.39 17.74
CA PRO A 213 -10.65 8.60 16.30
C PRO A 213 -9.35 8.12 15.61
N VAL A 214 -9.49 7.48 14.45
CA VAL A 214 -8.35 7.19 13.56
C VAL A 214 -8.43 8.14 12.37
N VAL A 215 -7.58 9.16 12.38
CA VAL A 215 -7.57 10.26 11.41
C VAL A 215 -6.62 9.91 10.26
N LEU A 216 -7.14 9.89 9.04
CA LEU A 216 -6.34 9.67 7.84
C LEU A 216 -5.58 10.94 7.44
N GLU A 217 -4.29 10.81 7.15
CA GLU A 217 -3.48 11.88 6.57
C GLU A 217 -2.79 11.39 5.30
N TYR A 218 -2.93 12.11 4.18
CA TYR A 218 -2.34 11.72 2.90
C TYR A 218 -1.01 12.45 2.67
N LYS A 219 0.08 11.70 2.45
CA LYS A 219 1.40 12.23 2.10
C LYS A 219 1.92 11.60 0.79
N PRO A 220 1.30 11.90 -0.36
CA PRO A 220 1.68 11.33 -1.65
C PRO A 220 3.03 11.85 -2.16
N GLY A 221 3.82 10.96 -2.75
CA GLY A 221 5.04 11.33 -3.49
C GLY A 221 6.13 10.26 -3.46
N ALA A 222 6.96 10.22 -4.52
CA ALA A 222 8.19 9.44 -4.62
C ALA A 222 8.10 8.00 -4.07
N GLY A 223 7.15 7.20 -4.58
CA GLY A 223 6.97 5.80 -4.16
C GLY A 223 6.64 5.60 -2.68
N GLY A 224 6.11 6.62 -2.00
CA GLY A 224 5.83 6.60 -0.56
C GLY A 224 7.02 6.92 0.34
N THR A 225 8.18 7.27 -0.22
CA THR A 225 9.38 7.64 0.56
C THR A 225 9.16 8.89 1.41
N LEU A 226 8.35 9.86 0.93
CA LEU A 226 8.00 11.08 1.68
C LEU A 226 7.21 10.77 2.96
N ALA A 227 6.21 9.89 2.88
CA ALA A 227 5.43 9.46 4.04
C ALA A 227 6.28 8.63 5.01
N SER A 228 7.14 7.75 4.47
CA SER A 228 8.09 6.95 5.25
C SER A 228 9.06 7.83 6.02
N HIS A 229 9.67 8.83 5.39
CA HIS A 229 10.54 9.82 6.03
C HIS A 229 9.86 10.62 7.14
N TYR A 230 8.61 11.01 6.92
CA TYR A 230 7.81 11.70 7.93
C TYR A 230 7.54 10.84 9.16
N VAL A 231 7.08 9.60 8.98
CA VAL A 231 6.74 8.71 10.11
C VAL A 231 8.00 8.18 10.83
N ALA A 232 9.11 7.92 10.12
CA ALA A 232 10.40 7.58 10.73
C ALA A 232 10.89 8.61 11.78
N ARG A 233 10.39 9.85 11.71
CA ARG A 233 10.73 10.95 12.62
C ARG A 233 9.60 11.34 13.58
N ALA A 234 8.47 10.64 13.54
CA ALA A 234 7.38 10.85 14.47
C ALA A 234 7.74 10.32 15.87
N LYS A 235 6.96 10.70 16.88
CA LYS A 235 7.15 10.17 18.23
C LYS A 235 6.81 8.68 18.24
N PRO A 236 7.62 7.81 18.87
CA PRO A 236 7.32 6.39 19.03
C PRO A 236 6.30 6.15 20.15
N ASP A 237 5.18 6.90 20.15
CA ASP A 237 4.10 6.82 21.13
C ASP A 237 2.87 6.05 20.59
N GLY A 238 2.99 5.47 19.37
CA GLY A 238 1.94 4.70 18.70
C GLY A 238 0.80 5.52 18.12
N TYR A 239 0.82 6.85 18.24
CA TYR A 239 -0.25 7.71 17.72
C TYR A 239 0.00 8.20 16.29
N THR A 240 1.16 7.94 15.69
CA THR A 240 1.41 8.11 14.25
C THR A 240 1.79 6.77 13.65
N LEU A 241 0.97 6.27 12.73
CA LEU A 241 1.15 5.01 12.02
C LEU A 241 1.30 5.29 10.52
N LEU A 242 2.02 4.42 9.81
CA LEU A 242 2.14 4.47 8.36
C LEU A 242 1.51 3.24 7.73
N MET A 243 0.65 3.43 6.74
CA MET A 243 0.30 2.37 5.79
C MET A 243 1.42 2.23 4.76
N VAL A 244 1.97 1.03 4.63
CA VAL A 244 2.96 0.67 3.61
C VAL A 244 2.44 -0.42 2.69
N LEU A 245 2.99 -0.45 1.48
CA LEU A 245 2.77 -1.44 0.43
C LEU A 245 4.13 -2.04 0.02
N ALA A 246 4.16 -2.97 -0.94
CA ALA A 246 5.38 -3.53 -1.52
C ALA A 246 6.44 -2.48 -1.93
N ALA A 247 6.02 -1.26 -2.33
CA ALA A 247 6.91 -0.13 -2.57
C ALA A 247 7.91 0.12 -1.42
N HIS A 248 7.50 -0.03 -0.17
CA HIS A 248 8.40 0.13 1.00
C HIS A 248 9.56 -0.87 0.98
N ALA A 249 9.28 -2.13 0.60
CA ALA A 249 10.31 -3.17 0.45
C ALA A 249 11.16 -3.00 -0.82
N ILE A 250 10.55 -2.55 -1.92
CA ILE A 250 11.22 -2.26 -3.20
C ILE A 250 12.25 -1.12 -3.03
N ASN A 251 11.83 -0.03 -2.35
CA ASN A 251 12.59 1.21 -2.23
C ASN A 251 14.01 1.01 -1.66
N ASP A 252 14.20 0.03 -0.78
CA ASP A 252 15.49 -0.38 -0.16
C ASP A 252 16.55 -0.74 -1.20
N SER A 253 16.11 -1.24 -2.36
CA SER A 253 16.97 -1.70 -3.47
C SER A 253 16.92 -0.79 -4.70
N LEU A 254 15.85 -0.02 -4.87
CA LEU A 254 15.60 0.80 -6.04
C LEU A 254 16.21 2.21 -5.93
N TYR A 255 16.19 2.81 -4.75
CA TYR A 255 16.80 4.12 -4.52
C TYR A 255 18.26 3.95 -4.06
N PRO A 256 19.23 4.65 -4.67
CA PRO A 256 20.64 4.57 -4.25
C PRO A 256 20.89 5.18 -2.86
N LYS A 257 19.95 6.02 -2.39
CA LYS A 257 19.97 6.61 -1.05
C LYS A 257 18.54 6.93 -0.62
N LEU A 258 18.08 6.28 0.45
CA LEU A 258 16.84 6.64 1.14
C LEU A 258 17.10 7.65 2.26
N PRO A 259 16.09 8.46 2.63
CA PRO A 259 16.16 9.37 3.78
C PRO A 259 15.78 8.69 5.12
N TYR A 260 15.62 7.36 5.12
CA TYR A 260 15.31 6.47 6.25
C TYR A 260 15.97 5.09 6.00
N ASP A 261 16.12 4.28 7.04
CA ASP A 261 16.47 2.85 6.96
C ASP A 261 15.20 1.98 7.01
N THR A 262 14.94 1.23 5.94
CA THR A 262 13.73 0.41 5.75
C THR A 262 13.50 -0.60 6.88
N ARG A 263 14.56 -1.07 7.55
CA ARG A 263 14.48 -2.09 8.61
C ARG A 263 14.58 -1.50 10.01
N LYS A 264 15.36 -0.43 10.20
CA LYS A 264 15.69 0.10 11.53
C LYS A 264 14.80 1.24 12.00
N ASP A 265 14.22 2.04 11.10
CA ASP A 265 13.47 3.24 11.47
C ASP A 265 11.99 2.96 11.75
N PHE A 266 11.56 1.70 11.67
CA PHE A 266 10.17 1.27 11.85
C PHE A 266 10.05 0.00 12.68
N VAL A 267 8.89 -0.19 13.32
CA VAL A 267 8.46 -1.47 13.89
C VAL A 267 7.18 -1.97 13.20
N PRO A 268 7.06 -3.27 12.89
CA PRO A 268 5.85 -3.86 12.36
C PRO A 268 4.64 -3.71 13.29
N VAL A 269 3.45 -3.57 12.72
CA VAL A 269 2.18 -3.67 13.46
C VAL A 269 1.33 -4.83 12.94
N SER A 270 0.92 -4.81 11.67
CA SER A 270 0.06 -5.88 11.11
C SER A 270 0.00 -5.83 9.58
N LEU A 271 0.11 -6.99 8.93
CA LEU A 271 -0.27 -7.17 7.53
C LEU A 271 -1.81 -7.11 7.44
N LEU A 272 -2.33 -6.14 6.70
CA LEU A 272 -3.76 -5.83 6.63
C LEU A 272 -4.48 -6.73 5.63
N ALA A 273 -4.02 -6.73 4.39
CA ALA A 273 -4.66 -7.44 3.30
C ALA A 273 -3.69 -7.68 2.13
N ASN A 274 -3.92 -8.75 1.39
CA ASN A 274 -3.42 -8.89 0.02
C ASN A 274 -4.44 -8.27 -0.97
N LEU A 275 -3.97 -7.95 -2.16
CA LEU A 275 -4.79 -7.45 -3.27
C LEU A 275 -4.16 -7.86 -4.60
N PRO A 276 -4.77 -8.81 -5.34
CA PRO A 276 -4.38 -9.10 -6.72
C PRO A 276 -4.41 -7.83 -7.60
N MET A 277 -3.51 -7.78 -8.57
CA MET A 277 -3.49 -6.72 -9.57
C MET A 277 -4.04 -7.26 -10.89
N VAL A 278 -4.48 -6.37 -11.76
CA VAL A 278 -4.95 -6.71 -13.11
C VAL A 278 -4.08 -5.99 -14.13
N VAL A 279 -3.69 -6.72 -15.17
CA VAL A 279 -3.13 -6.15 -16.40
C VAL A 279 -4.32 -5.63 -17.18
N ALA A 280 -4.65 -4.35 -17.00
CA ALA A 280 -5.75 -3.68 -17.67
C ALA A 280 -5.25 -2.96 -18.92
N ALA A 281 -6.02 -3.03 -20.00
CA ALA A 281 -5.75 -2.36 -21.26
C ALA A 281 -6.81 -1.28 -21.52
N SER A 282 -6.40 -0.18 -22.16
CA SER A 282 -7.30 0.89 -22.57
C SER A 282 -8.09 0.49 -23.81
N SER A 283 -9.22 1.13 -24.06
CA SER A 283 -10.09 0.83 -25.21
C SER A 283 -9.41 1.03 -26.58
N LYS A 284 -8.26 1.69 -26.64
CA LYS A 284 -7.44 1.88 -27.84
C LYS A 284 -6.54 0.66 -28.13
N LEU A 285 -6.10 -0.07 -27.09
CA LEU A 285 -5.18 -1.19 -27.24
C LEU A 285 -5.92 -2.45 -27.73
N ARG A 286 -5.54 -2.93 -28.92
CA ARG A 286 -6.23 -4.05 -29.58
C ARG A 286 -5.98 -5.43 -28.98
N ALA A 287 -4.90 -5.59 -28.21
CA ALA A 287 -4.55 -6.86 -27.57
C ALA A 287 -5.63 -7.29 -26.58
N ARG A 288 -6.02 -8.57 -26.61
CA ARG A 288 -7.10 -9.16 -25.78
C ARG A 288 -6.60 -10.15 -24.74
N ASN A 289 -5.31 -10.48 -24.79
CA ASN A 289 -4.63 -11.42 -23.91
C ASN A 289 -3.14 -11.07 -23.82
N ILE A 290 -2.42 -11.76 -22.94
CA ILE A 290 -0.99 -11.54 -22.70
C ILE A 290 -0.14 -11.87 -23.93
N GLN A 291 -0.50 -12.86 -24.74
CA GLN A 291 0.28 -13.23 -25.93
C GLN A 291 0.19 -12.14 -27.01
N GLU A 292 -0.99 -11.57 -27.24
CA GLU A 292 -1.19 -10.45 -28.15
C GLU A 292 -0.51 -9.17 -27.65
N LEU A 293 -0.48 -8.91 -26.34
CA LEU A 293 0.29 -7.81 -25.75
C LEU A 293 1.79 -7.96 -26.05
N ILE A 294 2.35 -9.16 -25.84
CA ILE A 294 3.75 -9.46 -26.12
C ILE A 294 4.05 -9.33 -27.62
N GLN A 295 3.14 -9.76 -28.50
CA GLN A 295 3.30 -9.58 -29.95
C GLN A 295 3.29 -8.10 -30.35
N ALA A 296 2.36 -7.30 -29.82
CA ALA A 296 2.28 -5.86 -30.08
C ALA A 296 3.54 -5.12 -29.60
N ALA A 297 4.01 -5.42 -28.39
CA ALA A 297 5.23 -4.83 -27.83
C ALA A 297 6.49 -5.20 -28.64
N LYS A 298 6.57 -6.44 -29.17
CA LYS A 298 7.69 -6.87 -30.03
C LYS A 298 7.63 -6.28 -31.44
N ALA A 299 6.44 -5.99 -31.96
CA ALA A 299 6.27 -5.33 -33.25
C ALA A 299 6.64 -3.85 -33.21
N ALA A 300 6.50 -3.20 -32.04
CA ALA A 300 6.80 -1.79 -31.85
C ALA A 300 7.47 -1.53 -30.47
N PRO A 301 8.76 -1.90 -30.30
CA PRO A 301 9.47 -1.73 -29.03
C PRO A 301 9.42 -0.28 -28.52
N GLY A 302 9.11 -0.10 -27.24
CA GLY A 302 9.00 1.19 -26.57
C GLY A 302 7.76 2.02 -26.91
N GLN A 303 6.98 1.67 -27.95
CA GLN A 303 5.80 2.47 -28.34
C GLN A 303 4.57 2.20 -27.49
N LEU A 304 4.42 1.00 -26.90
CA LEU A 304 3.37 0.76 -25.92
C LEU A 304 3.72 1.45 -24.60
N SER A 305 2.78 2.22 -24.07
CA SER A 305 2.90 2.96 -22.83
C SER A 305 2.14 2.27 -21.68
N PHE A 306 2.72 2.27 -20.47
CA PHE A 306 2.02 1.77 -19.29
C PHE A 306 2.02 2.76 -18.12
N GLY A 307 0.88 2.92 -17.48
CA GLY A 307 0.73 3.75 -16.29
C GLY A 307 1.08 3.01 -15.00
N SER A 308 1.64 3.71 -14.01
CA SER A 308 1.71 3.23 -12.62
C SER A 308 1.38 4.31 -11.60
N ALA A 309 1.13 3.90 -10.34
CA ALA A 309 0.98 4.79 -9.19
C ALA A 309 2.32 5.42 -8.69
N GLY A 310 3.32 5.53 -9.57
CA GLY A 310 4.57 6.27 -9.37
C GLY A 310 5.83 5.38 -9.44
N ASN A 311 6.99 6.04 -9.53
CA ASN A 311 8.29 5.36 -9.50
C ASN A 311 8.46 4.58 -8.19
N GLY A 312 8.85 3.31 -8.29
CA GLY A 312 8.94 2.37 -7.18
C GLY A 312 7.63 1.74 -6.69
N ASN A 313 6.46 2.10 -7.25
CA ASN A 313 5.21 1.43 -6.90
C ASN A 313 5.15 -0.02 -7.43
N THR A 314 4.41 -0.90 -6.75
CA THR A 314 4.20 -2.31 -7.15
C THR A 314 3.83 -2.48 -8.62
N GLY A 315 2.97 -1.61 -9.18
CA GLY A 315 2.56 -1.69 -10.59
C GLY A 315 3.69 -1.38 -11.58
N HIS A 316 4.60 -0.47 -11.22
CA HIS A 316 5.80 -0.22 -12.02
C HIS A 316 6.68 -1.47 -12.06
N LEU A 317 6.98 -2.06 -10.89
CA LEU A 317 7.85 -3.21 -10.82
C LEU A 317 7.21 -4.49 -11.36
N ALA A 318 5.88 -4.62 -11.31
CA ALA A 318 5.13 -5.69 -11.97
C ALA A 318 5.29 -5.63 -13.50
N ALA A 319 5.15 -4.44 -14.08
CA ALA A 319 5.33 -4.20 -15.51
C ALA A 319 6.78 -4.43 -15.94
N GLU A 320 7.77 -3.90 -15.21
CA GLU A 320 9.19 -4.10 -15.52
C GLU A 320 9.61 -5.57 -15.40
N TYR A 321 9.12 -6.29 -14.39
CA TYR A 321 9.37 -7.73 -14.26
C TYR A 321 8.72 -8.53 -15.40
N PHE A 322 7.51 -8.16 -15.80
CA PHE A 322 6.84 -8.75 -16.98
C PHE A 322 7.62 -8.47 -18.27
N SER A 323 8.04 -7.23 -18.49
CA SER A 323 8.85 -6.80 -19.64
C SER A 323 10.15 -7.59 -19.76
N SER A 324 10.86 -7.74 -18.63
CA SER A 324 12.10 -8.51 -18.52
C SER A 324 11.89 -9.99 -18.85
N LEU A 325 10.87 -10.65 -18.28
CA LEU A 325 10.56 -12.06 -18.57
C LEU A 325 10.13 -12.29 -20.03
N CYS A 326 9.41 -11.36 -20.62
CA CYS A 326 8.89 -11.49 -21.98
C CYS A 326 9.88 -11.04 -23.07
N ALA A 327 10.99 -10.37 -22.67
CA ALA A 327 11.92 -9.65 -23.53
C ALA A 327 11.17 -8.67 -24.45
N ILE A 328 10.49 -7.69 -23.83
CA ILE A 328 9.77 -6.60 -24.51
C ILE A 328 10.14 -5.25 -23.88
N GLU A 329 9.92 -4.17 -24.62
CA GLU A 329 10.18 -2.80 -24.18
C GLU A 329 8.86 -2.01 -24.23
N MET A 330 8.53 -1.32 -23.13
CA MET A 330 7.35 -0.47 -22.99
C MET A 330 7.75 0.83 -22.27
N THR A 331 7.10 1.95 -22.59
CA THR A 331 7.37 3.24 -21.95
C THR A 331 6.58 3.40 -20.66
N HIS A 332 7.26 3.60 -19.53
CA HIS A 332 6.61 3.87 -18.25
C HIS A 332 6.10 5.32 -18.17
N VAL A 333 4.89 5.51 -17.64
CA VAL A 333 4.31 6.82 -17.33
C VAL A 333 3.89 6.86 -15.84
N PRO A 334 4.63 7.57 -14.96
CA PRO A 334 4.31 7.62 -13.53
C PRO A 334 3.23 8.66 -13.19
N TYR A 335 2.22 8.22 -12.43
CA TYR A 335 1.20 9.06 -11.82
C TYR A 335 1.34 9.10 -10.30
N LYS A 336 0.74 10.09 -9.63
CA LYS A 336 0.81 10.22 -8.16
C LYS A 336 0.08 9.12 -7.37
N GLY A 337 -0.72 8.29 -8.04
CA GLY A 337 -1.53 7.23 -7.45
C GLY A 337 -2.49 6.60 -8.46
N SER A 338 -3.08 5.44 -8.13
CA SER A 338 -3.96 4.66 -9.03
C SER A 338 -5.13 5.45 -9.63
N ALA A 339 -5.70 6.42 -8.89
CA ALA A 339 -6.75 7.28 -9.43
C ALA A 339 -6.31 8.11 -10.67
N GLY A 340 -5.03 8.53 -10.71
CA GLY A 340 -4.45 9.20 -11.88
C GLY A 340 -4.26 8.25 -13.06
N VAL A 341 -3.82 7.02 -12.78
CA VAL A 341 -3.67 5.94 -13.76
C VAL A 341 -5.01 5.62 -14.42
N VAL A 342 -6.06 5.39 -13.62
CA VAL A 342 -7.42 5.10 -14.12
C VAL A 342 -7.94 6.23 -15.00
N ASN A 343 -7.74 7.50 -14.61
CA ASN A 343 -8.15 8.63 -15.44
C ASN A 343 -7.43 8.65 -16.80
N ALA A 344 -6.11 8.40 -16.82
CA ALA A 344 -5.32 8.34 -18.05
C ALA A 344 -5.71 7.14 -18.93
N MET A 345 -6.00 5.98 -18.35
CA MET A 345 -6.53 4.81 -19.07
C MET A 345 -7.88 5.11 -19.73
N LEU A 346 -8.76 5.86 -19.06
CA LEU A 346 -10.09 6.23 -19.57
C LEU A 346 -10.04 7.31 -20.67
N ALA A 347 -9.07 8.22 -20.62
CA ALA A 347 -8.74 9.11 -21.73
C ALA A 347 -8.01 8.36 -22.88
N GLY A 348 -7.40 7.23 -22.56
CA GLY A 348 -6.49 6.49 -23.43
C GLY A 348 -5.20 7.27 -23.70
N ASP A 349 -4.71 8.00 -22.71
CA ASP A 349 -3.39 8.65 -22.73
C ASP A 349 -2.25 7.63 -22.52
N ILE A 350 -2.61 6.43 -22.05
CA ILE A 350 -1.75 5.26 -21.88
C ILE A 350 -2.43 3.99 -22.43
N ASP A 351 -1.65 3.02 -22.89
CA ASP A 351 -2.15 1.81 -23.54
C ASP A 351 -2.57 0.73 -22.55
N LEU A 352 -1.82 0.55 -21.46
CA LEU A 352 -2.10 -0.42 -20.41
C LEU A 352 -1.69 0.05 -19.00
N THR A 353 -2.04 -0.76 -18.00
CA THR A 353 -1.52 -0.62 -16.64
C THR A 353 -1.48 -1.97 -15.92
N PHE A 354 -0.56 -2.09 -14.97
CA PHE A 354 -0.57 -3.10 -13.93
C PHE A 354 -1.04 -2.37 -12.65
N ASP A 355 -2.35 -2.39 -12.37
CA ASP A 355 -2.93 -1.67 -11.23
C ASP A 355 -3.85 -2.58 -10.39
N SER A 356 -4.18 -2.12 -9.20
CA SER A 356 -5.04 -2.80 -8.23
C SER A 356 -6.37 -3.23 -8.86
N ILE A 357 -6.83 -4.46 -8.59
CA ILE A 357 -8.15 -4.92 -9.05
C ILE A 357 -9.28 -4.03 -8.49
N SER A 358 -9.12 -3.50 -7.28
CA SER A 358 -10.09 -2.60 -6.62
C SER A 358 -10.40 -1.32 -7.40
N THR A 359 -9.39 -0.74 -8.07
CA THR A 359 -9.52 0.49 -8.86
C THR A 359 -9.88 0.21 -10.31
N SER A 360 -9.34 -0.86 -10.91
CA SER A 360 -9.54 -1.15 -12.32
C SER A 360 -10.85 -1.89 -12.63
N MET A 361 -11.27 -2.83 -11.78
CA MET A 361 -12.39 -3.74 -12.09
C MET A 361 -13.75 -3.05 -12.30
N PRO A 362 -14.12 -1.96 -11.57
CA PRO A 362 -15.35 -1.22 -11.86
C PRO A 362 -15.40 -0.68 -13.30
N HIS A 363 -14.26 -0.26 -13.85
CA HIS A 363 -14.17 0.28 -15.20
C HIS A 363 -14.17 -0.84 -16.25
N ILE A 364 -13.49 -1.95 -15.97
CA ILE A 364 -13.50 -3.16 -16.80
C ILE A 364 -14.93 -3.73 -16.92
N ARG A 365 -15.65 -3.86 -15.79
CA ARG A 365 -17.06 -4.29 -15.79
C ARG A 365 -17.99 -3.31 -16.53
N SER A 366 -17.64 -2.03 -16.60
CA SER A 366 -18.37 -1.03 -17.41
C SER A 366 -17.98 -1.01 -18.90
N GLY A 367 -17.07 -1.89 -19.35
CA GLY A 367 -16.60 -1.96 -20.75
C GLY A 367 -15.70 -0.79 -21.19
N ARG A 368 -15.24 0.05 -20.27
CA ARG A 368 -14.37 1.23 -20.56
C ARG A 368 -12.87 0.90 -20.55
N MET A 369 -12.52 -0.24 -19.98
CA MET A 369 -11.22 -0.91 -20.04
C MET A 369 -11.47 -2.40 -20.25
N HIS A 370 -10.43 -3.18 -20.57
CA HIS A 370 -10.51 -4.65 -20.58
C HIS A 370 -9.37 -5.28 -19.79
N ALA A 371 -9.65 -6.42 -19.15
CA ALA A 371 -8.63 -7.20 -18.45
C ALA A 371 -7.91 -8.13 -19.44
N LEU A 372 -6.58 -8.11 -19.45
CA LEU A 372 -5.74 -9.08 -20.16
C LEU A 372 -5.36 -10.26 -19.25
N ALA A 373 -5.08 -9.99 -17.98
CA ALA A 373 -4.75 -11.01 -16.98
C ALA A 373 -4.88 -10.51 -15.54
N VAL A 374 -4.99 -11.44 -14.59
CA VAL A 374 -4.68 -11.21 -13.17
C VAL A 374 -3.20 -11.53 -12.89
N THR A 375 -2.53 -10.77 -12.01
CA THR A 375 -1.09 -10.89 -11.75
C THR A 375 -0.70 -11.89 -10.65
N SER A 376 -1.64 -12.33 -9.83
CA SER A 376 -1.42 -13.33 -8.78
C SER A 376 -1.23 -14.74 -9.35
N ALA A 377 -0.67 -15.65 -8.56
CA ALA A 377 -0.49 -17.05 -8.95
C ALA A 377 -1.82 -17.76 -9.31
N GLU A 378 -2.89 -17.46 -8.55
CA GLU A 378 -4.25 -17.96 -8.77
C GLU A 378 -5.18 -16.83 -9.24
N ARG A 379 -6.33 -17.18 -9.85
CA ARG A 379 -7.30 -16.17 -10.30
C ARG A 379 -7.98 -15.51 -9.10
N SER A 380 -8.22 -14.21 -9.18
CA SER A 380 -8.98 -13.50 -8.15
C SER A 380 -10.44 -13.94 -8.14
N ALA A 381 -11.01 -14.14 -6.95
CA ALA A 381 -12.44 -14.41 -6.77
C ALA A 381 -13.36 -13.28 -7.29
N LEU A 382 -12.84 -12.06 -7.51
CA LEU A 382 -13.58 -10.97 -8.16
C LEU A 382 -13.66 -11.07 -9.69
N ALA A 383 -12.77 -11.84 -10.32
CA ALA A 383 -12.66 -11.98 -11.75
C ALA A 383 -12.25 -13.42 -12.14
N PRO A 384 -13.01 -14.45 -11.73
CA PRO A 384 -12.69 -15.86 -11.99
C PRO A 384 -12.64 -16.21 -13.49
N GLU A 385 -13.27 -15.39 -14.34
CA GLU A 385 -13.20 -15.47 -15.80
C GLU A 385 -11.85 -15.00 -16.38
N VAL A 386 -11.12 -14.13 -15.66
CA VAL A 386 -9.85 -13.56 -16.12
C VAL A 386 -8.70 -14.48 -15.73
N LYS A 387 -8.00 -15.01 -16.73
CA LYS A 387 -6.83 -15.87 -16.54
C LYS A 387 -5.68 -15.14 -15.83
N THR A 388 -4.85 -15.86 -15.10
CA THR A 388 -3.59 -15.30 -14.60
C THR A 388 -2.56 -15.10 -15.73
N VAL A 389 -1.51 -14.33 -15.45
CA VAL A 389 -0.35 -14.21 -16.34
C VAL A 389 0.38 -15.56 -16.50
N GLN A 390 0.38 -16.41 -15.47
CA GLN A 390 0.99 -17.76 -15.54
C GLN A 390 0.17 -18.74 -16.36
N GLU A 391 -1.16 -18.72 -16.25
CA GLU A 391 -2.07 -19.49 -17.12
C GLU A 391 -1.95 -19.09 -18.61
N GLN A 392 -1.32 -17.96 -18.89
CA GLN A 392 -1.02 -17.44 -20.22
C GLN A 392 0.44 -17.69 -20.66
N GLY A 393 1.17 -18.54 -19.94
CA GLY A 393 2.47 -19.09 -20.35
C GLY A 393 3.70 -18.39 -19.80
N ILE A 394 3.53 -17.37 -18.95
CA ILE A 394 4.66 -16.68 -18.29
C ILE A 394 4.87 -17.30 -16.90
N ALA A 395 5.55 -18.45 -16.87
CA ALA A 395 5.73 -19.26 -15.68
C ALA A 395 6.48 -18.49 -14.56
N GLY A 396 6.01 -18.64 -13.31
CA GLY A 396 6.62 -18.00 -12.14
C GLY A 396 6.24 -16.52 -11.95
N PHE A 397 5.42 -15.94 -12.82
CA PHE A 397 4.89 -14.58 -12.62
C PHE A 397 3.80 -14.57 -11.55
N ASP A 398 4.17 -14.25 -10.32
CA ASP A 398 3.24 -13.88 -9.26
C ASP A 398 3.64 -12.49 -8.76
N VAL A 399 2.75 -11.51 -8.91
CA VAL A 399 2.88 -10.19 -8.29
C VAL A 399 1.55 -9.82 -7.66
N THR A 400 1.41 -10.16 -6.39
CA THR A 400 0.24 -9.82 -5.57
C THR A 400 0.58 -8.60 -4.70
N GLY A 401 -0.25 -7.56 -4.76
CA GLY A 401 -0.10 -6.38 -3.90
C GLY A 401 -0.44 -6.72 -2.46
N TRP A 402 0.14 -5.96 -1.52
CA TRP A 402 -0.16 -6.10 -0.10
C TRP A 402 -0.13 -4.75 0.61
N TYR A 403 -0.81 -4.68 1.76
CA TYR A 403 -0.92 -3.49 2.60
C TYR A 403 -0.61 -3.87 4.04
N ALA A 404 0.22 -3.10 4.73
CA ALA A 404 0.56 -3.31 6.13
C ALA A 404 0.59 -2.00 6.90
N LEU A 405 0.44 -2.05 8.23
CA LEU A 405 0.77 -0.93 9.11
C LEU A 405 2.11 -1.14 9.79
N ILE A 406 2.90 -0.07 9.86
CA ILE A 406 4.13 0.04 10.64
C ILE A 406 4.09 1.32 11.48
N ALA A 407 4.86 1.35 12.57
CA ALA A 407 5.01 2.49 13.49
C ALA A 407 6.48 2.92 13.58
N PRO A 408 6.81 4.09 14.15
CA PRO A 408 8.19 4.56 14.30
C PRO A 408 9.03 3.62 15.19
N ALA A 409 10.33 3.52 14.90
CA ALA A 409 11.28 2.78 15.73
C ALA A 409 11.20 3.14 17.22
N GLY A 410 11.19 2.12 18.08
CA GLY A 410 11.06 2.29 19.53
C GLY A 410 9.62 2.39 20.04
N THR A 411 8.60 2.28 19.18
CA THR A 411 7.21 2.21 19.66
C THR A 411 7.02 0.97 20.55
N PRO A 412 6.48 1.12 21.79
CA PRO A 412 6.34 0.01 22.73
C PRO A 412 5.61 -1.22 22.17
N ALA A 413 6.13 -2.41 22.52
CA ALA A 413 5.63 -3.68 21.98
C ALA A 413 4.20 -4.01 22.43
N ASP A 414 3.78 -3.57 23.62
CA ASP A 414 2.41 -3.71 24.11
C ASP A 414 1.42 -2.90 23.25
N ILE A 415 1.84 -1.71 22.78
CA ILE A 415 1.07 -0.86 21.86
C ILE A 415 0.97 -1.50 20.48
N THR A 416 2.08 -1.95 19.88
CA THR A 416 2.04 -2.58 18.54
C THR A 416 1.25 -3.89 18.55
N GLN A 417 1.36 -4.69 19.61
CA GLN A 417 0.52 -5.88 19.79
C GLN A 417 -0.96 -5.54 20.02
N ARG A 418 -1.28 -4.47 20.77
CA ARG A 418 -2.67 -4.02 20.97
C ARG A 418 -3.28 -3.53 19.67
N LEU A 419 -2.54 -2.75 18.88
CA LEU A 419 -2.93 -2.35 17.52
C LEU A 419 -3.17 -3.57 16.64
N SER A 420 -2.23 -4.52 16.58
CA SER A 420 -2.37 -5.78 15.83
C SER A 420 -3.67 -6.53 16.19
N ARG A 421 -3.97 -6.68 17.49
CA ARG A 421 -5.21 -7.33 17.96
C ARG A 421 -6.47 -6.58 17.52
N ALA A 422 -6.48 -5.25 17.62
CA ALA A 422 -7.60 -4.42 17.16
C ALA A 422 -7.79 -4.48 15.64
N ILE A 423 -6.70 -4.44 14.87
CA ILE A 423 -6.70 -4.59 13.41
C ILE A 423 -7.27 -5.97 13.01
N ALA A 424 -6.76 -7.05 13.60
CA ALA A 424 -7.22 -8.40 13.32
C ALA A 424 -8.70 -8.59 13.70
N SER A 425 -9.17 -7.95 14.78
CA SER A 425 -10.57 -7.95 15.19
C SER A 425 -11.47 -7.11 14.27
N ALA A 426 -10.99 -5.97 13.78
CA ALA A 426 -11.68 -5.13 12.80
C ALA A 426 -11.84 -5.87 11.46
N LEU A 427 -10.77 -6.47 10.95
CA LEU A 427 -10.75 -7.25 9.69
C LEU A 427 -11.55 -8.56 9.76
N ARG A 428 -12.03 -8.96 10.95
CA ARG A 428 -12.99 -10.05 11.13
C ARG A 428 -14.46 -9.60 11.21
N GLN A 429 -14.76 -8.30 11.18
CA GLN A 429 -16.14 -7.83 11.19
C GLN A 429 -16.82 -8.11 9.84
N PRO A 430 -17.95 -8.85 9.78
CA PRO A 430 -18.59 -9.22 8.51
C PRO A 430 -18.90 -8.06 7.56
N PRO A 431 -19.36 -6.87 8.03
CA PRO A 431 -19.58 -5.73 7.15
C PRO A 431 -18.29 -5.22 6.48
N LEU A 432 -17.16 -5.20 7.22
CA LEU A 432 -15.87 -4.81 6.67
C LEU A 432 -15.36 -5.87 5.69
N GLN A 433 -15.47 -7.16 6.04
CA GLN A 433 -15.07 -8.24 5.13
C GLN A 433 -15.85 -8.19 3.81
N ALA A 434 -17.17 -8.01 3.85
CA ALA A 434 -17.99 -7.89 2.65
C ALA A 434 -17.58 -6.68 1.78
N GLN A 435 -17.36 -5.52 2.40
CA GLN A 435 -16.90 -4.31 1.71
C GLN A 435 -15.51 -4.48 1.07
N LEU A 436 -14.58 -5.12 1.78
CA LEU A 436 -13.22 -5.38 1.31
C LEU A 436 -13.19 -6.45 0.20
N ALA A 437 -13.94 -7.54 0.35
CA ALA A 437 -14.07 -8.58 -0.67
C ALA A 437 -14.70 -8.04 -1.96
N ALA A 438 -15.67 -7.12 -1.88
CA ALA A 438 -16.23 -6.44 -3.05
C ALA A 438 -15.20 -5.59 -3.83
N GLY A 439 -14.11 -5.17 -3.18
CA GLY A 439 -12.94 -4.54 -3.79
C GLY A 439 -11.80 -5.52 -4.15
N GLY A 440 -11.93 -6.81 -3.82
CA GLY A 440 -10.93 -7.85 -4.12
C GLY A 440 -9.78 -7.90 -3.12
N TYR A 441 -9.90 -7.21 -1.98
CA TYR A 441 -8.97 -7.35 -0.87
C TYR A 441 -9.19 -8.69 -0.18
N GLU A 442 -8.10 -9.32 0.21
CA GLU A 442 -8.06 -10.55 1.01
C GLU A 442 -7.56 -10.19 2.41
N PRO A 443 -8.44 -10.00 3.41
CA PRO A 443 -8.04 -9.55 4.74
C PRO A 443 -7.16 -10.59 5.46
N VAL A 444 -6.10 -10.12 6.13
CA VAL A 444 -5.15 -10.96 6.88
C VAL A 444 -5.20 -10.66 8.38
N GLY A 445 -4.82 -9.45 8.79
CA GLY A 445 -4.75 -9.07 10.20
C GLY A 445 -3.67 -9.83 10.99
N SER A 446 -2.42 -9.80 10.51
CA SER A 446 -1.32 -10.56 11.13
C SER A 446 -0.84 -10.02 12.47
N THR A 447 -0.03 -10.82 13.18
CA THR A 447 0.82 -10.34 14.28
C THR A 447 1.97 -9.47 13.77
N PRO A 448 2.66 -8.69 14.63
CA PRO A 448 3.85 -7.93 14.26
C PRO A 448 4.99 -8.83 13.73
N GLU A 449 5.20 -10.00 14.33
CA GLU A 449 6.28 -10.93 13.98
C GLU A 449 6.05 -11.57 12.61
N ALA A 450 4.79 -11.92 12.31
CA ALA A 450 4.38 -12.40 10.99
C ALA A 450 4.58 -11.33 9.91
N LEU A 451 4.36 -10.06 10.23
CA LEU A 451 4.67 -8.95 9.33
C LEU A 451 6.19 -8.73 9.17
N GLN A 452 7.00 -8.82 10.23
CA GLN A 452 8.47 -8.76 10.10
C GLN A 452 8.98 -9.81 9.11
N ALA A 453 8.51 -11.06 9.27
CA ALA A 453 8.90 -12.16 8.39
C ALA A 453 8.42 -11.95 6.95
N HIS A 454 7.27 -11.28 6.74
CA HIS A 454 6.79 -10.88 5.42
C HIS A 454 7.68 -9.80 4.78
N LEU A 455 8.02 -8.76 5.54
CA LEU A 455 8.87 -7.66 5.08
C LEU A 455 10.26 -8.16 4.64
N GLU A 456 10.93 -9.00 5.42
CA GLU A 456 12.26 -9.52 5.03
C GLU A 456 12.22 -10.39 3.77
N ARG A 457 11.16 -11.20 3.59
CA ARG A 457 10.96 -11.97 2.35
C ARG A 457 10.77 -11.04 1.15
N GLU A 458 9.92 -10.03 1.29
CA GLU A 458 9.62 -9.09 0.21
C GLU A 458 10.83 -8.21 -0.14
N ILE A 459 11.60 -7.70 0.83
CA ILE A 459 12.82 -6.93 0.54
C ILE A 459 13.83 -7.81 -0.22
N THR A 460 14.04 -9.06 0.23
CA THR A 460 14.94 -10.02 -0.43
C THR A 460 14.49 -10.32 -1.86
N ARG A 461 13.18 -10.55 -2.06
CA ARG A 461 12.55 -10.81 -3.36
C ARG A 461 12.71 -9.62 -4.31
N TRP A 462 12.32 -8.42 -3.89
CA TRP A 462 12.33 -7.25 -4.74
C TRP A 462 13.75 -6.76 -5.07
N ALA A 463 14.71 -6.92 -4.15
CA ALA A 463 16.12 -6.67 -4.46
C ALA A 463 16.65 -7.56 -5.60
N ALA A 464 16.22 -8.81 -5.67
CA ALA A 464 16.56 -9.70 -6.79
C ALA A 464 15.90 -9.25 -8.10
N VAL A 465 14.62 -8.82 -8.05
CA VAL A 465 13.90 -8.29 -9.24
C VAL A 465 14.55 -7.01 -9.76
N VAL A 466 14.76 -6.00 -8.91
CA VAL A 466 15.39 -4.71 -9.30
C VAL A 466 16.77 -4.94 -9.91
N LYS A 467 17.58 -5.85 -9.34
CA LYS A 467 18.88 -6.23 -9.90
C LYS A 467 18.77 -6.94 -11.26
N ALA A 468 17.72 -7.72 -11.50
CA ALA A 468 17.52 -8.47 -12.74
C ALA A 468 16.93 -7.61 -13.88
N THR A 469 15.98 -6.73 -13.57
CA THR A 469 15.40 -5.79 -14.54
C THR A 469 16.33 -4.62 -14.83
N GLY A 470 17.19 -4.26 -13.88
CA GLY A 470 17.99 -3.04 -13.94
C GLY A 470 17.19 -1.76 -13.70
N ALA A 471 15.95 -1.88 -13.20
CA ALA A 471 15.05 -0.78 -12.91
C ALA A 471 15.71 0.26 -11.98
N ARG A 472 15.39 1.53 -12.21
CA ARG A 472 15.88 2.67 -11.45
C ARG A 472 14.73 3.63 -11.16
N VAL A 473 14.97 4.61 -10.30
CA VAL A 473 14.18 5.82 -10.27
C VAL A 473 14.88 6.86 -11.12
N ASP A 474 14.17 7.31 -12.16
CA ASP A 474 14.47 8.48 -12.97
C ASP A 474 13.85 9.77 -12.38
#